data_AF-A0A2A3JPF0-F1
#
_entry.id   AF-A0A2A3JPF0-F1
#
_cell.length_a   1.000
_cell.length_b   1.000
_cell.length_c   1.000
_cell.angle_alpha   90.00
_cell.angle_beta   90.00
_cell.angle_gamma   90.00
#
_symmetry.space_group_name_H-M   'P 1'
#
loop_
_entity.id
_entity.type
_entity.pdbx_description
1 polymer ?
#
loop_
_entity_poly.entity_id
_entity_poly.type
_entity_poly.pdbx_seq_one_letter_code
_entity_poly.pdbx_strand_id
1 'polypeptide(L)'
;MYRSLLPALLLASPAFAEVPKVVTDIAPVQGLVASVMGDLGTPEQLIPASASPHSHALKPSEARALQQADLVFWIGEELSPDLARKIDSIAQADTAISLFDLPGTRHLAARNDVLFAEPGAHDDHDHGAHDDHDEDSRDHDGHDEEAHEDHGNDDHDHDHGDHAHEAGDHHHEGDDPHAWLSVDNAATWLTAIAGALSERDPENAQTYAANAEAARARIA
;
A
#
# COMPACT_ATOMS: atom_id res chain seq x y z
N MET A 1 -14.90 28.92 -68.69
CA MET A 1 -15.01 28.06 -67.49
C MET A 1 -13.99 28.55 -66.47
N TYR A 2 -14.40 29.35 -65.48
CA TYR A 2 -13.51 29.76 -64.38
C TYR A 2 -13.82 28.91 -63.16
N ARG A 3 -12.86 28.06 -62.75
CA ARG A 3 -12.92 27.31 -61.49
C ARG A 3 -12.31 28.20 -60.40
N SER A 4 -13.15 28.77 -59.54
CA SER A 4 -12.69 29.38 -58.29
C SER A 4 -12.22 28.28 -57.35
N LEU A 5 -10.93 28.32 -56.98
CA LEU A 5 -10.37 27.56 -55.87
C LEU A 5 -10.67 28.34 -54.59
N LEU A 6 -11.57 27.81 -53.75
CA LEU A 6 -11.73 28.28 -52.36
C LEU A 6 -10.55 27.74 -51.54
N PRO A 7 -9.78 28.58 -50.81
CA PRO A 7 -8.80 28.09 -49.87
C PRO A 7 -9.53 27.57 -48.63
N ALA A 8 -9.37 26.29 -48.32
CA ALA A 8 -9.82 25.70 -47.07
C ALA A 8 -8.91 26.18 -45.94
N LEU A 9 -9.41 27.09 -45.11
CA LEU A 9 -8.72 27.57 -43.92
C LEU A 9 -8.86 26.49 -42.82
N LEU A 10 -7.77 25.76 -42.55
CA LEU A 10 -7.66 24.87 -41.41
C LEU A 10 -7.62 25.72 -40.12
N LEU A 11 -8.73 25.72 -39.38
CA LEU A 11 -8.77 26.21 -38.00
C LEU A 11 -8.05 25.19 -37.12
N ALA A 12 -6.85 25.53 -36.64
CA ALA A 12 -6.19 24.78 -35.58
C ALA A 12 -6.92 25.08 -34.26
N SER A 13 -7.65 24.10 -33.73
CA SER A 13 -8.16 24.17 -32.36
C SER A 13 -6.98 24.16 -31.39
N PRO A 14 -7.01 24.94 -30.29
CA PRO A 14 -6.02 24.78 -29.24
C PRO A 14 -6.16 23.37 -28.68
N ALA A 15 -5.10 22.57 -28.81
CA ALA A 15 -5.00 21.33 -28.05
C ALA A 15 -4.75 21.75 -26.60
N PHE A 16 -5.74 21.56 -25.74
CA PHE A 16 -5.49 21.57 -24.31
C PHE A 16 -4.75 20.27 -24.01
N ALA A 17 -3.53 20.35 -23.45
CA ALA A 17 -2.80 19.17 -23.02
C ALA A 17 -3.65 18.37 -22.02
N GLU A 18 -3.67 17.05 -22.21
CA GLU A 18 -4.38 16.14 -21.30
C GLU A 18 -3.50 15.96 -20.05
N VAL A 19 -3.95 16.54 -18.93
CA VAL A 19 -3.28 16.41 -17.63
C VAL A 19 -3.20 14.92 -17.26
N PRO A 20 -2.04 14.43 -16.77
CA PRO A 20 -1.85 13.01 -16.51
C PRO A 20 -2.83 12.49 -15.46
N LYS A 21 -3.31 11.27 -15.66
CA LYS A 21 -4.10 10.53 -14.67
C LYS A 21 -3.17 10.03 -13.59
N VAL A 22 -3.31 10.61 -12.40
CA VAL A 22 -2.47 10.28 -11.25
C VAL A 22 -3.23 9.45 -10.24
N VAL A 23 -2.61 8.37 -9.80
CA VAL A 23 -3.11 7.51 -8.73
C VAL A 23 -2.16 7.58 -7.55
N THR A 24 -2.72 7.50 -6.35
CA THR A 24 -2.00 7.49 -5.08
C THR A 24 -2.48 6.37 -4.18
N ASP A 25 -1.64 5.87 -3.29
CA ASP A 25 -2.00 4.82 -2.35
C ASP A 25 -2.89 5.35 -1.20
N ILE A 26 -2.38 6.30 -0.41
CA ILE A 26 -2.97 6.78 0.85
C ILE A 26 -3.17 8.30 0.85
N ALA A 27 -4.05 8.77 1.74
CA ALA A 27 -4.44 10.18 1.83
C ALA A 27 -3.26 11.17 2.04
N PRO A 28 -2.22 10.89 2.86
CA PRO A 28 -1.05 11.77 2.96
C PRO A 28 -0.36 12.00 1.61
N VAL A 29 -0.16 10.95 0.82
CA VAL A 29 0.45 11.04 -0.51
C VAL A 29 -0.48 11.78 -1.47
N GLN A 30 -1.77 11.45 -1.46
CA GLN A 30 -2.79 12.16 -2.23
C GLN A 30 -2.75 13.67 -1.97
N GLY A 31 -2.64 14.09 -0.71
CA GLY A 31 -2.60 15.51 -0.32
C GLY A 31 -1.38 16.26 -0.86
N LEU A 32 -0.21 15.61 -0.87
CA LEU A 32 1.00 16.18 -1.47
C LEU A 32 0.85 16.31 -2.99
N VAL A 33 0.41 15.23 -3.65
CA VAL A 33 0.21 15.23 -5.11
C VAL A 33 -0.85 16.25 -5.53
N ALA A 34 -1.98 16.31 -4.83
CA ALA A 34 -3.03 17.31 -5.08
C ALA A 34 -2.52 18.74 -4.88
N SER A 35 -1.65 18.97 -3.89
CA SER A 35 -1.02 20.29 -3.68
C SER A 35 -0.13 20.69 -4.86
N VAL A 36 0.54 19.75 -5.53
CA VAL A 36 1.37 20.02 -6.71
C VAL A 36 0.52 20.18 -7.98
N MET A 37 -0.47 19.32 -8.18
CA MET A 37 -1.38 19.40 -9.33
C MET A 37 -2.22 20.69 -9.31
N GLY A 38 -2.62 21.18 -8.14
CA GLY A 38 -3.44 22.38 -8.00
C GLY A 38 -4.75 22.25 -8.80
N ASP A 39 -5.09 23.28 -9.57
CA ASP A 39 -6.32 23.32 -10.36
C ASP A 39 -6.24 22.51 -11.68
N LEU A 40 -5.07 21.94 -12.02
CA LEU A 40 -4.89 21.18 -13.25
C LEU A 40 -5.58 19.82 -13.21
N GLY A 41 -5.67 19.21 -12.02
CA GLY A 41 -6.29 17.91 -11.85
C GLY A 41 -6.30 17.45 -10.41
N THR A 42 -6.90 16.28 -10.17
CA THR A 42 -7.01 15.69 -8.83
C THR A 42 -6.59 14.23 -8.89
N PRO A 43 -5.65 13.79 -8.03
CA PRO A 43 -5.24 12.40 -7.99
C PRO A 43 -6.34 11.50 -7.39
N GLU A 44 -6.49 10.29 -7.92
CA GLU A 44 -7.35 9.25 -7.35
C GLU A 44 -6.60 8.49 -6.23
N GLN A 45 -7.27 8.21 -5.11
CA GLN A 45 -6.70 7.46 -3.99
C GLN A 45 -7.19 6.00 -4.01
N LEU A 46 -6.28 5.04 -3.91
CA LEU A 46 -6.60 3.61 -3.93
C LEU A 46 -7.12 3.10 -2.58
N ILE A 47 -6.43 3.42 -1.50
CA ILE A 47 -6.66 2.85 -0.17
C ILE A 47 -7.40 3.90 0.67
N PRO A 48 -8.73 3.79 0.88
CA PRO A 48 -9.48 4.77 1.65
C PRO A 48 -9.02 4.80 3.11
N ALA A 49 -9.24 5.93 3.80
CA ALA A 49 -8.86 6.10 5.21
C ALA A 49 -9.50 5.10 6.19
N SER A 50 -10.56 4.40 5.78
CA SER A 50 -11.20 3.34 6.55
C SER A 50 -10.49 1.97 6.44
N ALA A 51 -9.50 1.84 5.56
CA ALA A 51 -8.76 0.60 5.30
C ALA A 51 -7.30 0.75 5.72
N SER A 52 -6.69 -0.36 6.13
CA SER A 52 -5.26 -0.40 6.47
C SER A 52 -4.40 -0.53 5.21
N PRO A 53 -3.37 0.31 5.02
CA PRO A 53 -2.47 0.19 3.87
C PRO A 53 -1.58 -1.05 3.91
N HIS A 54 -1.34 -1.64 5.08
CA HIS A 54 -0.50 -2.84 5.21
C HIS A 54 -1.13 -4.11 4.62
N SER A 55 -2.47 -4.18 4.56
CA SER A 55 -3.20 -5.39 4.18
C SER A 55 -4.37 -5.11 3.22
N HIS A 56 -4.29 -4.04 2.44
CA HIS A 56 -5.40 -3.65 1.56
C HIS A 56 -5.53 -4.54 0.32
N ALA A 57 -6.67 -5.23 0.22
CA ALA A 57 -7.05 -5.97 -0.97
C ALA A 57 -7.68 -5.02 -2.02
N LEU A 58 -6.92 -4.67 -3.07
CA LEU A 58 -7.44 -3.89 -4.21
C LEU A 58 -8.78 -4.43 -4.75
N LYS A 59 -9.75 -3.52 -4.85
CA LYS A 59 -11.03 -3.76 -5.52
C LYS A 59 -10.88 -3.69 -7.04
N PRO A 60 -11.83 -4.26 -7.82
CA PRO A 60 -11.80 -4.16 -9.28
C PRO A 60 -11.74 -2.74 -9.84
N SER A 61 -12.37 -1.76 -9.18
CA SER A 61 -12.30 -0.35 -9.57
C SER A 61 -10.91 0.24 -9.34
N GLU A 62 -10.29 -0.07 -8.20
CA GLU A 62 -8.95 0.39 -7.81
C GLU A 62 -7.88 -0.22 -8.74
N ALA A 63 -8.02 -1.51 -9.08
CA ALA A 63 -7.18 -2.17 -10.08
C ALA A 63 -7.30 -1.52 -11.48
N ARG A 64 -8.52 -1.11 -11.87
CA ARG A 64 -8.74 -0.40 -13.12
C ARG A 64 -8.11 0.99 -13.12
N ALA A 65 -8.22 1.74 -12.02
CA ALA A 65 -7.57 3.03 -11.85
C ALA A 65 -6.05 2.87 -12.00
N LEU A 66 -5.47 1.88 -11.32
CA LEU A 66 -4.05 1.56 -11.40
C LEU A 66 -3.58 1.23 -12.83
N GLN A 67 -4.37 0.44 -13.57
CA GLN A 67 -4.08 0.10 -14.97
C GLN A 67 -4.11 1.32 -15.91
N GLN A 68 -4.97 2.30 -15.62
CA GLN A 68 -5.20 3.48 -16.46
C GLN A 68 -4.35 4.69 -16.06
N ALA A 69 -3.59 4.59 -14.98
CA ALA A 69 -2.76 5.66 -14.48
C ALA A 69 -1.58 5.94 -15.44
N ASP A 70 -1.27 7.23 -15.60
CA ASP A 70 -0.06 7.69 -16.26
C ASP A 70 1.10 7.80 -15.25
N LEU A 71 0.76 8.08 -13.98
CA LEU A 71 1.67 8.12 -12.84
C LEU A 71 1.01 7.50 -11.60
N VAL A 72 1.78 6.73 -10.83
CA VAL A 72 1.38 6.20 -9.52
C VAL A 72 2.42 6.64 -8.49
N PHE A 73 2.00 7.45 -7.52
CA PHE A 73 2.83 7.79 -6.36
C PHE A 73 2.35 7.01 -5.15
N TRP A 74 3.24 6.27 -4.52
CA TRP A 74 2.90 5.43 -3.37
C TRP A 74 4.05 5.44 -2.39
N ILE A 75 3.81 5.06 -1.14
CA ILE A 75 4.85 5.05 -0.12
C ILE A 75 5.94 4.07 -0.52
N GLY A 76 5.63 2.79 -0.69
CA GLY A 76 6.62 1.78 -1.03
C GLY A 76 6.20 0.40 -0.55
N GLU A 77 7.03 -0.60 -0.86
CA GLU A 77 6.78 -2.00 -0.47
C GLU A 77 6.75 -2.16 1.05
N GLU A 78 7.54 -1.37 1.76
CA GLU A 78 7.67 -1.38 3.22
C GLU A 78 6.33 -1.09 3.91
N LEU A 79 5.50 -0.22 3.33
CA LEU A 79 4.16 0.03 3.82
C LEU A 79 3.16 -0.99 3.30
N SER A 80 3.20 -1.27 2.00
CA SER A 80 2.13 -2.01 1.30
C SER A 80 2.69 -3.11 0.39
N PRO A 81 3.18 -4.24 0.94
CA PRO A 81 3.77 -5.32 0.15
C PRO A 81 2.78 -5.93 -0.87
N ASP A 82 1.50 -6.01 -0.49
CA ASP A 82 0.44 -6.51 -1.36
C ASP A 82 0.13 -5.57 -2.53
N LEU A 83 0.32 -4.26 -2.34
CA LEU A 83 0.17 -3.28 -3.39
C LEU A 83 1.35 -3.35 -4.35
N ALA A 84 2.58 -3.54 -3.86
CA ALA A 84 3.78 -3.70 -4.68
C ALA A 84 3.59 -4.78 -5.75
N ARG A 85 3.19 -5.99 -5.34
CA ARG A 85 2.91 -7.12 -6.28
C ARG A 85 1.82 -6.80 -7.30
N LYS A 86 0.86 -5.95 -6.95
CA LYS A 86 -0.24 -5.53 -7.85
C LYS A 86 0.21 -4.44 -8.82
N ILE A 87 1.04 -3.51 -8.37
CA ILE A 87 1.68 -2.52 -9.24
C ILE A 87 2.49 -3.24 -10.32
N ASP A 88 3.33 -4.20 -9.94
CA ASP A 88 4.16 -4.96 -10.89
C ASP A 88 3.35 -5.73 -11.93
N SER A 89 2.14 -6.17 -11.58
CA SER A 89 1.30 -6.99 -12.46
C SER A 89 0.25 -6.19 -13.27
N ILE A 90 -0.12 -5.00 -12.82
CA ILE A 90 -1.25 -4.23 -13.37
C ILE A 90 -0.82 -2.90 -13.97
N ALA A 91 0.11 -2.20 -13.31
CA ALA A 91 0.53 -0.87 -13.74
C ALA A 91 1.34 -0.97 -15.05
N GLN A 92 1.36 0.13 -15.80
CA GLN A 92 2.25 0.26 -16.94
C GLN A 92 3.70 0.34 -16.45
N ALA A 93 4.64 -0.16 -17.28
CA ALA A 93 6.06 -0.07 -16.97
C ALA A 93 6.48 1.40 -16.78
N ASP A 94 7.37 1.66 -15.80
CA ASP A 94 7.93 2.98 -15.50
C ASP A 94 6.89 4.06 -15.10
N THR A 95 5.71 3.64 -14.62
CA THR A 95 4.65 4.55 -14.16
C THR A 95 4.61 4.71 -12.63
N ALA A 96 5.13 3.73 -11.88
CA ALA A 96 5.09 3.74 -10.42
C ALA A 96 6.36 4.33 -9.80
N ILE A 97 6.18 5.24 -8.84
CA ILE A 97 7.23 5.94 -8.11
C ILE A 97 7.02 5.67 -6.62
N SER A 98 7.91 4.87 -6.04
CA SER A 98 7.99 4.65 -4.60
C SER A 98 8.63 5.87 -3.94
N LEU A 99 7.88 6.56 -3.08
CA LEU A 99 8.36 7.73 -2.35
C LEU A 99 9.38 7.35 -1.28
N PHE A 100 9.26 6.15 -0.71
CA PHE A 100 10.19 5.60 0.25
C PHE A 100 11.57 5.41 -0.38
N ASP A 101 11.64 4.94 -1.63
CA ASP A 101 12.90 4.69 -2.34
C ASP A 101 13.53 5.92 -2.99
N LEU A 102 12.88 7.08 -2.93
CA LEU A 102 13.40 8.30 -3.56
C LEU A 102 14.73 8.73 -2.93
N PRO A 103 15.71 9.16 -3.75
CA PRO A 103 16.93 9.77 -3.23
C PRO A 103 16.63 10.96 -2.31
N GLY A 104 17.16 10.93 -1.10
CA GLY A 104 16.94 11.98 -0.10
C GLY A 104 15.75 11.75 0.83
N THR A 105 14.97 10.67 0.64
CA THR A 105 14.03 10.22 1.66
C THR A 105 14.80 9.70 2.87
N ARG A 106 14.47 10.20 4.05
CA ARG A 106 15.03 9.75 5.32
C ARG A 106 14.24 8.56 5.83
N HIS A 107 14.96 7.48 6.11
CA HIS A 107 14.43 6.29 6.78
C HIS A 107 14.80 6.34 8.28
N LEU A 108 13.89 5.83 9.09
CA LEU A 108 14.07 5.69 10.53
C LEU A 108 13.90 4.21 10.85
N ALA A 109 14.71 3.67 11.76
CA ALA A 109 14.47 2.31 12.24
C ALA A 109 13.12 2.20 12.97
N ALA A 110 12.47 1.06 12.83
CA ALA A 110 11.28 0.73 13.62
C ALA A 110 11.57 0.88 15.12
N ARG A 111 10.67 1.57 15.83
CA ARG A 111 10.79 1.77 17.28
C ARG A 111 9.94 0.74 18.01
N ASN A 112 10.57 -0.31 18.50
CA ASN A 112 9.91 -1.36 19.27
C ASN A 112 10.06 -1.17 20.79
N ASP A 113 10.78 -0.13 21.22
CA ASP A 113 11.10 0.08 22.63
C ASP A 113 9.94 0.77 23.37
N VAL A 114 9.55 0.23 24.53
CA VAL A 114 8.48 0.80 25.37
C VAL A 114 9.07 2.00 26.12
N LEU A 115 8.89 3.19 25.54
CA LEU A 115 9.42 4.48 26.05
C LEU A 115 9.01 4.82 27.50
N PHE A 116 8.08 4.08 28.10
CA PHE A 116 7.59 4.27 29.47
C PHE A 116 7.74 3.02 30.36
N ALA A 117 8.56 2.04 29.97
CA ALA A 117 8.89 0.95 30.87
C ALA A 117 9.70 1.50 32.05
N GLU A 118 9.19 1.33 33.26
CA GLU A 118 9.93 1.62 34.49
C GLU A 118 11.24 0.81 34.48
N PRO A 119 12.40 1.40 34.83
CA PRO A 119 13.66 0.68 34.83
C PRO A 119 13.62 -0.45 35.87
N GLY A 120 13.42 -1.68 35.40
CA GLY A 120 13.40 -2.90 36.23
C GLY A 120 12.21 -3.84 36.04
N ALA A 121 11.24 -3.55 35.17
CA ALA A 121 10.20 -4.50 34.81
C ALA A 121 10.65 -5.41 33.65
N HIS A 122 11.54 -6.35 33.96
CA HIS A 122 11.65 -7.56 33.14
C HIS A 122 10.39 -8.38 33.41
N ASP A 123 9.46 -8.35 32.46
CA ASP A 123 8.32 -9.27 32.45
C ASP A 123 8.84 -10.60 31.90
N ASP A 124 9.38 -11.42 32.80
CA ASP A 124 9.68 -12.81 32.53
C ASP A 124 8.34 -13.55 32.35
N HIS A 125 7.77 -13.48 31.14
CA HIS A 125 6.64 -14.32 30.75
C HIS A 125 7.13 -15.76 30.50
N ASP A 126 7.37 -16.47 31.60
CA ASP A 126 7.40 -17.93 31.63
C ASP A 126 5.97 -18.44 31.39
N HIS A 127 5.66 -18.78 30.14
CA HIS A 127 4.41 -19.46 29.81
C HIS A 127 4.49 -20.89 30.30
N GLY A 128 4.05 -21.09 31.55
CA GLY A 128 3.82 -22.42 32.11
C GLY A 128 2.94 -23.26 31.18
N ALA A 129 3.47 -24.42 30.79
CA ALA A 129 2.76 -25.46 30.07
C ALA A 129 1.49 -25.85 30.84
N HIS A 130 0.33 -25.69 30.20
CA HIS A 130 -0.91 -26.25 30.68
C HIS A 130 -1.03 -27.68 30.16
N ASP A 131 -0.61 -28.64 30.97
CA ASP A 131 -0.97 -30.05 30.85
C ASP A 131 -2.32 -30.31 31.57
N ASP A 132 -3.12 -31.14 30.91
CA ASP A 132 -4.14 -32.07 31.40
C ASP A 132 -5.40 -31.56 32.14
N HIS A 133 -6.56 -31.84 31.54
CA HIS A 133 -7.72 -32.37 32.27
C HIS A 133 -8.60 -33.25 31.36
N ASP A 134 -8.33 -34.56 31.42
CA ASP A 134 -9.33 -35.61 31.24
C ASP A 134 -10.40 -35.49 32.34
N GLU A 135 -11.68 -35.49 31.99
CA GLU A 135 -12.76 -35.93 32.89
C GLU A 135 -13.88 -36.60 32.09
N ASP A 136 -14.25 -37.75 32.60
CA ASP A 136 -15.14 -38.80 32.11
C ASP A 136 -16.61 -38.47 32.44
N SER A 137 -17.56 -38.75 31.54
CA SER A 137 -18.96 -38.96 31.96
C SER A 137 -19.74 -39.81 30.95
N ARG A 138 -20.09 -41.02 31.41
CA ARG A 138 -20.94 -42.02 30.74
C ARG A 138 -22.44 -41.81 30.97
N ASP A 139 -23.20 -42.48 30.09
CA ASP A 139 -24.59 -43.00 30.16
C ASP A 139 -25.77 -42.10 29.73
N HIS A 140 -26.47 -42.44 28.63
CA HIS A 140 -27.58 -43.42 28.65
C HIS A 140 -28.22 -43.70 27.25
N ASP A 141 -28.45 -45.00 26.99
CA ASP A 141 -29.51 -45.71 26.22
C ASP A 141 -29.94 -45.38 24.78
N GLY A 142 -29.67 -46.38 23.91
CA GLY A 142 -30.73 -47.21 23.30
C GLY A 142 -31.12 -46.91 21.85
N HIS A 143 -30.80 -47.82 20.92
CA HIS A 143 -31.78 -48.50 20.04
C HIS A 143 -31.11 -49.48 19.03
N ASP A 144 -31.75 -50.64 18.95
CA ASP A 144 -31.62 -51.84 18.08
C ASP A 144 -30.71 -51.84 16.83
N GLU A 145 -29.88 -52.90 16.80
CA GLU A 145 -29.70 -53.92 15.74
C GLU A 145 -30.07 -53.52 14.29
N GLU A 146 -29.11 -53.49 13.37
CA GLU A 146 -29.19 -54.16 12.06
C GLU A 146 -27.81 -54.31 11.40
N ALA A 147 -27.70 -55.38 10.62
CA ALA A 147 -26.57 -56.04 9.97
C ALA A 147 -25.41 -55.22 9.32
N HIS A 148 -24.23 -55.86 9.42
CA HIS A 148 -22.97 -55.81 8.65
C HIS A 148 -22.90 -54.99 7.35
N GLU A 149 -21.76 -54.31 7.13
CA GLU A 149 -20.74 -54.69 6.11
C GLU A 149 -19.56 -53.70 6.06
N ASP A 150 -18.34 -54.28 6.01
CA ASP A 150 -17.10 -53.82 5.38
C ASP A 150 -16.47 -52.44 5.74
N HIS A 151 -15.26 -52.47 6.31
CA HIS A 151 -14.01 -52.04 5.62
C HIS A 151 -12.84 -51.84 6.60
N GLY A 152 -11.73 -52.50 6.27
CA GLY A 152 -10.38 -51.94 6.31
C GLY A 152 -9.88 -51.30 7.60
N ASN A 153 -9.12 -52.10 8.35
CA ASN A 153 -8.16 -51.59 9.34
C ASN A 153 -7.04 -50.84 8.59
N ASP A 154 -6.95 -49.52 8.75
CA ASP A 154 -5.77 -48.73 8.38
C ASP A 154 -5.23 -48.10 9.65
N ASP A 155 -4.04 -48.56 10.05
CA ASP A 155 -3.27 -48.05 11.17
C ASP A 155 -2.86 -46.60 10.86
N HIS A 156 -3.39 -45.64 11.61
CA HIS A 156 -2.88 -44.27 11.63
C HIS A 156 -2.05 -44.07 12.90
N ASP A 157 -0.74 -44.31 12.73
CA ASP A 157 0.32 -43.86 13.61
C ASP A 157 0.31 -42.31 13.61
N HIS A 158 -0.27 -41.72 14.65
CA HIS A 158 -0.18 -40.27 14.87
C HIS A 158 1.11 -39.98 15.64
N ASP A 159 2.19 -39.79 14.87
CA ASP A 159 3.42 -39.13 15.32
C ASP A 159 3.07 -37.67 15.67
N HIS A 160 2.80 -37.43 16.95
CA HIS A 160 2.67 -36.08 17.48
C HIS A 160 4.07 -35.47 17.61
N GLY A 161 4.57 -34.96 16.47
CA GLY A 161 5.70 -34.05 16.44
C GLY A 161 5.39 -32.84 17.30
N ASP A 162 6.09 -32.76 18.42
CA ASP A 162 6.06 -31.69 19.41
C ASP A 162 6.52 -30.37 18.74
N HIS A 163 5.59 -29.65 18.14
CA HIS A 163 5.83 -28.32 17.62
C HIS A 163 5.69 -27.33 18.77
N ALA A 164 6.77 -27.22 19.54
CA ALA A 164 7.02 -26.07 20.40
C ALA A 164 6.91 -24.81 19.53
N HIS A 165 5.76 -24.15 19.59
CA HIS A 165 5.59 -22.81 19.07
C HIS A 165 6.39 -21.88 19.99
N GLU A 166 7.66 -21.65 19.64
CA GLU A 166 8.33 -20.42 20.02
C GLU A 166 7.43 -19.29 19.51
N ALA A 167 6.72 -18.64 20.43
CA ALA A 167 6.13 -17.34 20.22
C ALA A 167 7.31 -16.37 20.05
N GLY A 168 7.90 -16.38 18.86
CA GLY A 168 8.88 -15.41 18.43
C GLY A 168 8.22 -14.05 18.48
N ASP A 169 8.60 -13.28 19.49
CA ASP A 169 8.44 -11.85 19.56
C ASP A 169 8.70 -11.27 18.17
N HIS A 170 7.64 -10.76 17.52
CA HIS A 170 7.73 -10.19 16.17
C HIS A 170 8.41 -8.83 16.25
N HIS A 171 9.69 -8.82 16.63
CA HIS A 171 10.57 -7.70 16.40
C HIS A 171 10.66 -7.49 14.88
N HIS A 172 9.96 -6.48 14.39
CA HIS A 172 10.15 -5.99 13.03
C HIS A 172 11.57 -5.40 12.93
N GLU A 173 12.55 -6.23 12.56
CA GLU A 173 13.82 -5.75 12.02
C GLU A 173 13.51 -5.08 10.66
N GLY A 174 13.58 -3.76 10.59
CA GLY A 174 13.28 -3.00 9.38
C GLY A 174 13.16 -1.49 9.62
N ASP A 175 13.07 -0.73 8.52
CA ASP A 175 12.76 0.69 8.59
C ASP A 175 11.26 0.92 8.81
N ASP A 176 10.93 1.98 9.55
CA ASP A 176 9.57 2.42 9.81
C ASP A 176 8.92 2.91 8.49
N PRO A 177 7.85 2.25 8.01
CA PRO A 177 7.21 2.61 6.75
C PRO A 177 6.40 3.91 6.82
N HIS A 178 6.24 4.51 8.01
CA HIS A 178 5.46 5.72 8.23
C HIS A 178 6.22 7.01 7.86
N ALA A 179 7.01 6.95 6.79
CA ALA A 179 7.92 8.01 6.36
C ALA A 179 7.23 9.36 6.09
N TRP A 180 5.91 9.37 5.83
CA TRP A 180 5.12 10.59 5.61
C TRP A 180 4.96 11.46 6.85
N LEU A 181 5.22 10.91 8.04
CA LEU A 181 5.19 11.66 9.30
C LEU A 181 6.39 12.61 9.43
N SER A 182 7.40 12.47 8.56
CA SER A 182 8.53 13.39 8.46
C SER A 182 8.23 14.53 7.49
N VAL A 183 8.22 15.77 8.00
CA VAL A 183 8.08 16.98 7.17
C VAL A 183 9.24 17.11 6.17
N ASP A 184 10.46 16.70 6.57
CA ASP A 184 11.61 16.72 5.66
C ASP A 184 11.39 15.79 4.46
N ASN A 185 10.81 14.61 4.68
CA ASN A 185 10.46 13.68 3.61
C ASN A 185 9.37 14.28 2.72
N ALA A 186 8.32 14.85 3.30
CA ALA A 186 7.27 15.53 2.53
C ALA A 186 7.83 16.65 1.65
N ALA A 187 8.80 17.43 2.15
CA ALA A 187 9.46 18.47 1.37
C ALA A 187 10.29 17.92 0.20
N THR A 188 10.98 16.79 0.40
CA THR A 188 11.69 16.06 -0.67
C THR A 188 10.71 15.52 -1.71
N TRP A 189 9.62 14.89 -1.27
CA TRP A 189 8.61 14.29 -2.15
C TRP A 189 7.88 15.32 -3.00
N LEU A 190 7.56 16.50 -2.45
CA LEU A 190 6.94 17.58 -3.23
C LEU A 190 7.80 17.99 -4.44
N THR A 191 9.13 18.04 -4.29
CA THR A 191 10.03 18.33 -5.40
C THR A 191 10.06 17.18 -6.42
N ALA A 192 10.10 15.94 -5.96
CA ALA A 192 10.09 14.77 -6.85
C ALA A 192 8.77 14.63 -7.63
N ILE A 193 7.63 14.83 -6.97
CA ILE A 193 6.29 14.81 -7.57
C ILE A 193 6.19 15.85 -8.67
N ALA A 194 6.65 17.09 -8.43
CA ALA A 194 6.66 18.13 -9.46
C ALA A 194 7.56 17.77 -10.65
N GLY A 195 8.72 17.16 -10.40
CA GLY A 195 9.61 16.67 -11.45
C GLY A 195 8.92 15.63 -12.34
N ALA A 196 8.39 14.56 -11.74
CA ALA A 196 7.72 13.48 -12.45
C ALA A 196 6.47 13.97 -13.23
N LEU A 197 5.67 14.86 -12.65
CA LEU A 197 4.55 15.48 -13.35
C LEU A 197 5.02 16.33 -14.54
N SER A 198 6.10 17.10 -14.37
CA SER A 198 6.68 17.93 -15.43
C SER A 198 7.26 17.11 -16.59
N GLU A 199 7.80 15.93 -16.31
CA GLU A 199 8.29 15.01 -17.35
C GLU A 199 7.16 14.46 -18.22
N ARG A 200 6.01 14.16 -17.60
CA ARG A 200 4.82 13.66 -18.32
C ARG A 200 3.99 14.77 -18.97
N ASP A 201 4.01 15.96 -18.38
CA ASP A 201 3.27 17.13 -18.84
C ASP A 201 4.15 18.40 -18.82
N PRO A 202 5.04 18.56 -19.82
CA PRO A 202 5.99 19.67 -19.88
C PRO A 202 5.35 21.04 -20.02
N GLU A 203 4.13 21.11 -20.57
CA GLU A 203 3.42 22.38 -20.78
C GLU A 203 3.02 23.03 -19.44
N ASN A 204 2.72 22.21 -18.43
CA ASN A 204 2.37 22.66 -17.08
C ASN A 204 3.53 22.60 -16.07
N ALA A 205 4.75 22.29 -16.52
CA ALA A 205 5.92 22.14 -15.65
C ALA A 205 6.16 23.31 -14.70
N GLN A 206 6.00 24.55 -15.20
CA GLN A 206 6.16 25.74 -14.38
C GLN A 206 5.10 25.85 -13.27
N THR A 207 3.87 25.43 -13.56
CA THR A 207 2.77 25.38 -12.57
C THR A 207 3.07 24.35 -11.49
N TYR A 208 3.47 23.13 -11.86
CA TYR A 208 3.85 22.09 -10.89
C TYR A 208 4.99 22.54 -9.98
N ALA A 209 6.03 23.16 -10.56
CA ALA A 209 7.17 23.67 -9.79
C ALA A 209 6.76 24.76 -8.79
N ALA A 210 5.96 25.75 -9.23
CA ALA A 210 5.48 26.83 -8.37
C ALA A 210 4.58 26.30 -7.24
N ASN A 211 3.69 25.36 -7.55
CA ASN A 211 2.80 24.73 -6.57
C ASN A 211 3.58 23.92 -5.53
N ALA A 212 4.60 23.16 -5.95
CA ALA A 212 5.47 22.43 -5.03
C ALA A 212 6.26 23.37 -4.12
N GLU A 213 6.80 24.47 -4.64
CA GLU A 213 7.48 25.48 -3.82
C GLU A 213 6.53 26.08 -2.77
N ALA A 214 5.32 26.47 -3.19
CA ALA A 214 4.30 26.98 -2.28
C ALA A 214 3.87 25.94 -1.22
N ALA A 215 3.75 24.67 -1.60
CA ALA A 215 3.44 23.59 -0.67
C ALA A 215 4.57 23.36 0.35
N ARG A 216 5.83 23.36 -0.11
CA ARG A 216 7.01 23.23 0.76
C ARG A 216 7.08 24.37 1.78
N ALA A 217 6.77 25.60 1.36
CA ALA A 217 6.74 26.76 2.26
C ALA A 217 5.63 26.68 3.33
N ARG A 218 4.56 25.92 3.10
CA ARG A 218 3.46 25.73 4.08
C ARG A 218 3.78 24.72 5.18
N ILE A 219 4.65 23.76 4.90
CA ILE A 219 5.00 22.69 5.84
C ILE A 219 6.31 22.95 6.58
N ALA A 220 7.06 23.99 6.17
CA ALA A 220 8.33 24.42 6.78
C ALA A 220 8.14 25.11 8.13
#